data_AF-A0A4R2K730-F1
#
_entry.id   AF-A0A4R2K730-F1
#
_cell.length_a   1.000
_cell.length_b   1.000
_cell.length_c   1.000
_cell.angle_alpha   90.00
_cell.angle_beta   90.00
_cell.angle_gamma   90.00
#
_symmetry.space_group_name_H-M   'P 1'
#
loop_
_entity.id
_entity.type
_entity.pdbx_description
1 polymer ?
#
loop_
_entity_poly.entity_id
_entity_poly.type
_entity_poly.pdbx_seq_one_letter_code
_entity_poly.pdbx_strand_id
1 'polypeptide(L)'
;MLFFTYTVVKQFGLHWTVALGAVFFSGVVFLVLTVTKIRSWIIEAVPPSLRSAIPVGIGLFIAFIGLINAGIVVKSDATLVAFGHILNPQTLLSVFGLILAAVLISRGVRGALIISILTTTSGINWAWGLSLTHWLNYYQAELKRYTG
;
A
#
# COMPACT_ATOMS: atom_id res chain seq x y z
N MET A 1 -11.60 0.40 -0.54
CA MET A 1 -11.43 0.97 0.82
C MET A 1 -11.44 2.49 0.84
N LEU A 2 -10.67 3.20 -0.01
CA LEU A 2 -10.70 4.68 -0.06
C LEU A 2 -12.10 5.27 -0.31
N PHE A 3 -12.87 4.72 -1.25
CA PHE A 3 -14.26 5.14 -1.50
C PHE A 3 -15.19 4.94 -0.29
N PHE A 4 -15.04 3.83 0.43
CA PHE A 4 -15.82 3.54 1.64
C PHE A 4 -15.57 4.61 2.72
N THR A 5 -14.31 4.92 3.01
CA THR A 5 -13.97 5.84 4.10
C THR A 5 -14.22 7.30 3.75
N TYR A 6 -13.86 7.72 2.53
CA TYR A 6 -13.95 9.14 2.14
C TYR A 6 -15.31 9.51 1.57
N THR A 7 -15.91 8.65 0.75
CA THR A 7 -17.16 8.99 0.08
C THR A 7 -18.35 8.56 0.93
N VAL A 8 -18.41 7.30 1.39
CA VAL A 8 -19.60 6.80 2.11
C VAL A 8 -19.68 7.32 3.54
N VAL A 9 -18.58 7.27 4.30
CA VAL A 9 -18.62 7.69 5.72
C VAL A 9 -18.44 9.20 5.86
N LYS A 10 -17.46 9.81 5.19
CA LYS A 10 -17.19 11.25 5.31
C LYS A 10 -18.11 12.14 4.49
N GLN A 11 -18.48 11.76 3.27
CA GLN A 11 -19.23 12.63 2.36
C GLN A 11 -20.75 12.46 2.51
N PHE A 12 -21.23 11.24 2.76
CA PHE A 12 -22.65 10.95 2.99
C PHE A 12 -23.05 10.89 4.48
N GLY A 13 -22.10 11.04 5.42
CA GLY A 13 -22.37 11.10 6.88
C GLY A 13 -22.94 9.81 7.48
N LEU A 14 -22.86 8.70 6.77
CA LEU A 14 -23.41 7.41 7.21
C LEU A 14 -22.55 6.77 8.30
N HIS A 15 -23.20 6.25 9.34
CA HIS A 15 -22.53 5.52 10.41
C HIS A 15 -21.78 4.29 9.85
N TRP A 16 -20.57 4.04 10.36
CA TRP A 16 -19.65 3.00 9.87
C TRP A 16 -20.30 1.61 9.78
N THR A 17 -21.25 1.32 10.66
CA THR A 17 -22.01 0.06 10.68
C THR A 17 -22.82 -0.14 9.41
N VAL A 18 -23.44 0.93 8.88
CA VAL A 18 -24.23 0.86 7.64
C VAL A 18 -23.32 0.64 6.45
N ALA A 19 -22.17 1.32 6.43
CA ALA A 19 -21.18 1.13 5.39
C ALA A 19 -20.66 -0.32 5.37
N LEU A 20 -20.36 -0.91 6.54
CA LEU A 20 -19.95 -2.33 6.62
C LEU A 20 -21.07 -3.28 6.19
N GLY A 21 -22.33 -2.96 6.51
CA GLY A 21 -23.49 -3.70 6.02
C GLY A 21 -23.58 -3.72 4.49
N ALA A 22 -23.30 -2.60 3.82
CA ALA A 22 -23.25 -2.53 2.37
C ALA A 22 -22.11 -3.39 1.78
N VAL A 23 -20.93 -3.40 2.42
CA VAL A 23 -19.80 -4.26 2.01
C VAL A 23 -20.17 -5.75 2.18
N PHE A 24 -20.81 -6.10 3.30
CA PHE A 24 -21.29 -7.46 3.53
C PHE A 24 -22.27 -7.91 2.43
N PHE A 25 -23.25 -7.07 2.11
CA PHE A 25 -24.21 -7.37 1.04
C PHE A 25 -23.54 -7.50 -0.33
N SER A 26 -22.55 -6.65 -0.64
CA SER A 26 -21.76 -6.77 -1.87
C SER A 26 -20.99 -8.10 -1.94
N GLY A 27 -20.49 -8.60 -0.80
CA GLY A 27 -19.85 -9.89 -0.69
C GLY A 27 -20.82 -11.06 -0.91
N VAL A 28 -22.03 -10.99 -0.35
CA VAL A 28 -23.09 -11.98 -0.57
C VAL A 28 -23.48 -12.03 -2.05
N VAL A 29 -23.71 -10.88 -2.68
CA VAL A 29 -24.00 -10.79 -4.12
C VAL A 29 -22.85 -11.35 -4.94
N PHE A 30 -21.60 -11.01 -4.61
CA PHE A 30 -20.43 -11.53 -5.29
C PHE A 30 -20.29 -13.07 -5.17
N LEU A 31 -20.64 -13.64 -4.02
CA LEU A 31 -20.66 -15.07 -3.78
C LEU A 31 -21.71 -15.76 -4.66
N VAL A 32 -22.94 -15.22 -4.72
CA VAL A 32 -24.01 -15.75 -5.58
C VAL A 32 -23.61 -15.70 -7.06
N LEU A 33 -23.03 -14.58 -7.52
CA LEU A 33 -22.52 -14.42 -8.88
C LEU A 33 -21.38 -15.39 -9.21
N THR A 34 -20.53 -15.70 -8.23
CA THR A 34 -19.42 -16.65 -8.39
C THR A 34 -19.93 -18.08 -8.55
N VAL A 35 -20.95 -18.48 -7.78
CA VAL A 35 -21.56 -19.82 -7.85
C VAL A 35 -22.34 -20.01 -9.15
N THR A 36 -23.04 -18.96 -9.63
CA THR A 36 -23.87 -19.00 -10.85
C THR A 36 -23.07 -18.93 -12.16
N LYS A 37 -21.72 -18.93 -12.12
CA LYS A 37 -20.81 -18.87 -13.29
C LYS A 37 -20.96 -17.63 -14.20
N ILE A 38 -21.79 -16.65 -13.83
CA ILE A 38 -21.98 -15.39 -14.58
C ILE A 38 -20.66 -14.66 -14.85
N ARG A 39 -19.65 -14.83 -13.98
CA ARG A 39 -18.31 -14.26 -14.18
C ARG A 39 -17.67 -14.62 -15.52
N SER A 40 -17.88 -15.84 -16.05
CA SER A 40 -17.23 -16.24 -17.30
C SER A 40 -17.83 -15.52 -18.51
N TRP A 41 -19.15 -15.29 -18.49
CA TRP A 41 -19.86 -14.59 -19.55
C TRP A 41 -19.48 -13.11 -19.59
N ILE A 42 -19.33 -12.49 -18.42
CA ILE A 42 -18.82 -11.10 -18.31
C ILE A 42 -17.38 -11.02 -18.83
N ILE A 43 -16.53 -11.99 -18.49
CA ILE A 43 -15.14 -12.02 -18.90
C ILE A 43 -15.03 -12.17 -20.44
N GLU A 44 -15.85 -13.02 -21.06
CA GLU A 44 -15.91 -13.19 -22.53
C GLU A 44 -16.38 -11.94 -23.28
N ALA A 45 -17.27 -11.14 -22.69
CA ALA A 45 -17.70 -9.87 -23.27
C ALA A 45 -16.58 -8.80 -23.29
N VAL A 46 -15.53 -8.95 -22.49
CA VAL A 46 -14.42 -8.00 -22.39
C VAL A 46 -13.28 -8.41 -23.35
N PRO A 47 -12.81 -7.51 -24.23
CA PRO A 47 -11.69 -7.78 -25.12
C PRO A 47 -10.44 -8.24 -24.35
N PRO A 48 -9.66 -9.20 -24.88
CA PRO A 48 -8.45 -9.70 -24.21
C PRO A 48 -7.44 -8.60 -23.85
N SER A 49 -7.34 -7.56 -24.69
CA SER A 49 -6.49 -6.39 -24.45
C SER A 49 -6.89 -5.61 -23.20
N LEU A 50 -8.19 -5.37 -23.00
CA LEU A 50 -8.71 -4.67 -21.83
C LEU A 50 -8.53 -5.52 -20.55
N ARG A 51 -8.75 -6.84 -20.68
CA ARG A 51 -8.60 -7.80 -19.57
C ARG A 51 -7.18 -7.82 -19.03
N SER A 52 -6.17 -7.77 -19.91
CA SER A 52 -4.76 -7.73 -19.52
C SER A 52 -4.32 -6.35 -19.04
N ALA A 53 -4.93 -5.27 -19.52
CA ALA A 53 -4.60 -3.91 -19.10
C ALA A 53 -5.00 -3.61 -17.64
N ILE A 54 -6.13 -4.14 -17.16
CA ILE A 54 -6.63 -3.90 -15.78
C ILE A 54 -5.60 -4.29 -14.70
N PRO A 55 -5.09 -5.54 -14.63
CA PRO A 55 -4.13 -5.93 -13.61
C PRO A 55 -2.80 -5.18 -13.74
N VAL A 56 -2.36 -4.86 -14.96
CA VAL A 56 -1.15 -4.06 -15.21
C VAL A 56 -1.32 -2.64 -14.66
N GLY A 57 -2.46 -2.00 -14.92
CA GLY A 57 -2.77 -0.66 -14.42
C GLY A 57 -2.85 -0.61 -12.90
N ILE A 58 -3.51 -1.59 -12.26
CA ILE A 58 -3.59 -1.69 -10.80
C ILE A 58 -2.19 -1.92 -10.20
N GLY A 59 -1.39 -2.81 -10.80
CA GLY A 59 -0.03 -3.08 -10.35
C GLY A 59 0.87 -1.85 -10.42
N LEU A 60 0.82 -1.13 -11.54
CA LEU A 60 1.57 0.11 -11.73
C LEU A 60 1.13 1.20 -10.75
N PHE A 61 -0.17 1.31 -10.50
CA PHE A 61 -0.71 2.28 -9.53
C PHE A 61 -0.22 1.98 -8.11
N ILE A 62 -0.28 0.72 -7.67
CA ILE A 62 0.20 0.32 -6.34
C ILE A 62 1.72 0.54 -6.23
N ALA A 63 2.49 0.21 -7.27
CA ALA A 63 3.93 0.46 -7.31
C ALA A 63 4.25 1.96 -7.19
N PHE A 64 3.48 2.81 -7.85
CA PHE A 64 3.63 4.26 -7.79
C PHE A 64 3.35 4.82 -6.38
N ILE A 65 2.28 4.37 -5.72
CA ILE A 65 1.99 4.73 -4.32
C ILE A 65 3.12 4.26 -3.39
N GLY A 66 3.66 3.05 -3.62
CA GLY A 66 4.82 2.55 -2.90
C GLY A 66 6.06 3.44 -3.07
N LEU A 67 6.30 3.93 -4.29
CA LEU A 67 7.44 4.79 -4.62
C LEU A 67 7.36 6.17 -3.94
N ILE A 68 6.14 6.70 -3.80
CA ILE A 68 5.86 7.94 -3.04
C ILE A 68 6.11 7.70 -1.54
N ASN A 69 5.56 6.62 -0.98
CA ASN A 69 5.74 6.29 0.44
C ASN A 69 7.21 5.99 0.79
N ALA A 70 7.99 5.47 -0.15
CA ALA A 70 9.44 5.24 -0.04
C ALA A 70 10.27 6.55 -0.05
N GLY A 71 9.66 7.71 -0.34
CA GLY A 71 10.38 8.98 -0.45
C GLY A 71 11.33 9.07 -1.64
N ILE A 72 11.20 8.16 -2.61
CA ILE A 72 11.98 8.17 -3.87
C ILE A 72 11.38 9.20 -4.84
N VAL A 73 10.04 9.30 -4.86
CA VAL A 73 9.28 10.32 -5.59
C VAL A 73 8.63 11.27 -4.59
N VAL A 74 9.06 12.52 -4.59
CA VAL A 74 8.49 13.59 -3.74
C VAL A 74 7.77 14.59 -4.63
N LYS A 75 6.61 15.07 -4.19
CA LYS A 75 5.91 16.17 -4.85
C LYS A 75 6.75 17.46 -4.69
N SER A 76 7.19 18.04 -5.80
CA SER A 76 7.76 19.38 -5.86
C SER A 76 6.84 20.27 -6.68
N ASP A 77 6.57 21.49 -6.23
CA ASP A 77 5.65 22.43 -6.89
C ASP A 77 6.08 22.81 -8.33
N ALA A 78 7.33 22.55 -8.71
CA ALA A 78 7.86 22.87 -10.05
C ALA A 78 7.76 21.72 -11.06
N THR A 79 7.77 20.46 -10.61
CA THR A 79 7.65 19.27 -11.47
C THR A 79 6.94 18.18 -10.67
N LEU A 80 5.80 17.70 -11.18
CA LEU A 80 4.92 16.68 -10.57
C LEU A 80 5.62 15.37 -10.11
N VAL A 81 6.91 15.21 -10.39
CA VAL A 81 7.82 14.16 -9.90
C VAL A 81 9.20 14.80 -9.68
N ALA A 82 9.68 14.88 -8.44
CA ALA A 82 11.07 15.23 -8.13
C ALA A 82 11.77 14.06 -7.42
N PHE A 83 13.05 13.86 -7.72
CA PHE A 83 13.91 12.93 -6.99
C PHE A 83 14.10 13.46 -5.56
N GLY A 84 13.72 12.67 -4.55
CA GLY A 84 13.93 13.03 -3.15
C GLY A 84 15.40 13.29 -2.83
N HIS A 85 15.69 14.14 -1.84
CA HIS A 85 17.05 14.40 -1.37
C HIS A 85 17.74 13.10 -0.97
N ILE A 86 18.72 12.70 -1.78
CA ILE A 86 19.45 11.42 -1.69
C ILE A 86 20.23 11.25 -0.38
N LEU A 87 20.40 12.33 0.40
CA LEU A 87 21.05 12.34 1.72
C LEU A 87 20.09 12.09 2.91
N ASN A 88 18.77 11.98 2.70
CA ASN A 88 17.88 11.62 3.79
C ASN A 88 18.00 10.11 4.10
N PRO A 89 18.26 9.72 5.37
CA PRO A 89 18.40 8.31 5.76
C PRO A 89 17.22 7.46 5.27
N GLN A 90 16.00 7.98 5.34
CA GLN A 90 14.78 7.25 4.98
C GLN A 90 14.70 6.86 3.49
N THR A 91 15.18 7.73 2.58
CA THR A 91 15.17 7.45 1.13
C THR A 91 16.27 6.45 0.78
N LEU A 92 17.45 6.56 1.40
CA LEU A 92 18.58 5.65 1.17
C LEU A 92 18.23 4.21 1.59
N LEU A 93 17.57 4.04 2.73
CA LEU A 93 17.10 2.74 3.18
C LEU A 93 15.99 2.16 2.31
N SER A 94 15.08 3.00 1.81
CA SER A 94 14.00 2.54 0.92
C SER A 94 14.55 2.09 -0.44
N VAL A 95 15.54 2.79 -0.99
CA VAL A 95 16.25 2.38 -2.21
C VAL A 95 17.00 1.07 -1.98
N PHE A 96 17.71 0.93 -0.86
CA PHE A 96 18.42 -0.30 -0.52
C PHE A 96 17.47 -1.50 -0.39
N GLY A 97 16.35 -1.35 0.34
CA GLY A 97 15.34 -2.40 0.50
C GLY A 97 14.67 -2.77 -0.83
N LEU A 98 14.40 -1.79 -1.70
CA LEU A 98 13.79 -2.02 -3.01
C LEU A 98 14.74 -2.73 -3.98
N ILE A 99 16.02 -2.36 -4.00
CA ILE A 99 17.05 -3.07 -4.78
C ILE A 99 17.22 -4.50 -4.26
N LEU A 100 17.29 -4.68 -2.94
CA LEU A 100 17.45 -6.00 -2.33
C LEU A 100 16.25 -6.89 -2.64
N ALA A 101 15.02 -6.36 -2.58
CA ALA A 101 13.82 -7.06 -3.00
C ALA A 101 13.87 -7.44 -4.49
N ALA A 102 14.25 -6.52 -5.38
CA ALA A 102 14.34 -6.76 -6.82
C ALA A 102 15.37 -7.86 -7.16
N VAL A 103 16.53 -7.86 -6.49
CA VAL A 103 17.59 -8.87 -6.67
C VAL A 103 17.15 -10.25 -6.15
N LEU A 104 16.43 -10.30 -5.03
CA LEU A 104 15.95 -11.58 -4.48
C LEU A 104 14.78 -12.16 -5.28
N ILE A 105 13.94 -11.29 -5.86
CA ILE A 105 12.88 -11.67 -6.79
C ILE A 105 13.49 -12.21 -8.09
N SER A 106 14.52 -11.56 -8.66
CA SER A 106 15.17 -12.02 -9.90
C SER A 106 15.92 -13.35 -9.73
N ARG A 107 16.37 -13.67 -8.50
CA ARG A 107 16.95 -14.96 -8.14
C ARG A 107 15.93 -16.06 -7.84
N GLY A 108 14.62 -15.78 -7.96
CA GLY A 108 13.57 -16.79 -7.83
C GLY A 108 13.36 -17.33 -6.41
N VAL A 109 13.83 -16.61 -5.38
CA VAL A 109 13.69 -17.05 -3.99
C VAL A 109 12.23 -16.90 -3.53
N ARG A 110 11.58 -18.01 -3.19
CA ARG A 110 10.23 -18.03 -2.60
C ARG A 110 10.28 -17.30 -1.25
N GLY A 111 9.61 -16.15 -1.14
CA GLY A 111 9.63 -15.31 0.06
C GLY A 111 10.57 -14.09 -0.02
N ALA A 112 11.06 -13.75 -1.21
CA ALA A 112 11.91 -12.58 -1.45
C ALA A 112 11.44 -11.28 -0.77
N LEU A 113 10.14 -10.99 -0.80
CA LEU A 113 9.55 -9.83 -0.14
C LEU A 113 9.70 -9.91 1.39
N ILE A 114 9.44 -11.06 1.99
CA ILE A 114 9.55 -11.24 3.45
C ILE A 114 11.01 -11.10 3.89
N ILE A 115 11.95 -11.71 3.16
CA ILE A 115 13.38 -11.61 3.47
C ILE A 115 13.84 -10.16 3.33
N SER A 116 13.46 -9.45 2.26
CA SER A 116 13.85 -8.05 2.09
C SER A 116 13.32 -7.13 3.19
N ILE A 117 12.09 -7.32 3.64
CA ILE A 117 11.50 -6.57 4.77
C ILE A 117 12.26 -6.88 6.06
N LEU A 118 12.53 -8.16 6.34
CA LEU A 118 13.25 -8.57 7.55
C LEU A 118 14.70 -8.09 7.57
N THR A 119 15.41 -8.15 6.44
CA THR A 119 16.78 -7.67 6.29
C THR A 119 16.84 -6.15 6.43
N THR A 120 15.91 -5.42 5.80
CA THR A 120 15.85 -3.95 5.91
C THR A 120 15.49 -3.51 7.32
N THR A 121 14.54 -4.19 7.98
CA THR A 121 14.11 -3.89 9.36
C THR A 121 15.19 -4.24 10.38
N SER A 122 15.85 -5.40 10.22
CA SER A 122 16.96 -5.80 11.09
C SER A 122 18.17 -4.90 10.89
N GLY A 123 18.44 -4.47 9.65
CA GLY A 123 19.49 -3.50 9.33
C GLY A 123 19.26 -2.14 9.99
N ILE A 124 18.02 -1.64 10.01
CA ILE A 124 17.64 -0.42 10.76
C ILE A 124 17.90 -0.58 12.26
N ASN A 125 17.48 -1.71 12.82
CA ASN A 125 17.59 -1.95 14.25
C ASN A 125 19.06 -2.05 14.70
N TRP A 126 19.90 -2.66 13.86
CA TRP A 126 21.33 -2.85 14.16
C TRP A 126 22.16 -1.57 13.92
N ALA A 127 21.86 -0.80 12.87
CA ALA A 127 22.63 0.39 12.52
C ALA A 127 22.24 1.64 13.32
N TRP A 128 20.98 1.76 13.77
CA TRP A 128 20.49 2.97 14.43
C TRP A 128 19.88 2.72 15.81
N GLY A 129 19.60 1.48 16.24
CA GLY A 129 19.06 1.18 17.59
C GLY A 129 17.79 1.98 17.95
N LEU A 130 17.07 2.50 16.96
CA LEU A 130 16.20 3.67 17.10
C LEU A 130 14.71 3.36 16.98
N SER A 131 14.31 2.12 16.72
CA SER A 131 12.88 1.78 16.59
C SER A 131 12.15 1.90 17.93
N LEU A 132 12.75 1.41 19.03
CA LEU A 132 12.18 1.52 20.37
C LEU A 132 12.16 2.98 20.86
N THR A 133 13.21 3.77 20.62
CA THR A 133 13.30 5.17 21.07
C THR A 133 12.40 6.11 20.29
N HIS A 134 12.22 5.93 18.97
CA HIS A 134 11.25 6.71 18.21
C HIS A 134 9.79 6.34 18.55
N TRP A 135 9.50 5.04 18.75
CA TRP A 135 8.17 4.58 19.10
C TRP A 135 7.77 5.01 20.52
N LEU A 136 8.70 5.00 21.48
CA LEU A 136 8.52 5.58 22.82
C LEU A 136 8.26 7.09 22.75
N ASN A 137 9.03 7.85 21.95
CA ASN A 137 8.83 9.29 21.81
C ASN A 137 7.48 9.64 21.16
N TYR A 138 7.04 8.87 20.14
CA TYR A 138 5.72 9.04 19.53
C TYR A 138 4.59 8.70 20.51
N TYR A 139 4.70 7.59 21.26
CA TYR A 139 3.69 7.19 22.24
C TYR A 139 3.56 8.19 23.40
N GLN A 140 4.69 8.72 23.89
CA GLN A 140 4.72 9.75 24.94
C GLN A 140 4.11 11.09 24.47
N ALA A 141 4.34 11.47 23.20
CA ALA A 141 3.74 12.67 22.60
C ALA A 141 2.23 12.53 22.37
N GLU A 142 1.77 11.32 22.06
CA GLU A 142 0.34 11.01 21.93
C GLU A 142 -0.38 11.07 23.29
N LEU A 143 0.23 10.51 24.34
CA LEU A 143 -0.34 10.55 25.69
C LEU A 143 -0.49 11.98 26.22
N LYS A 144 0.49 12.87 25.98
CA LYS A 144 0.38 14.30 26.34
C LYS A 144 -0.75 15.04 25.60
N ARG A 145 -1.19 14.56 24.44
CA ARG A 145 -2.34 15.12 23.70
C ARG A 145 -3.69 14.64 24.23
N TYR A 146 -3.74 13.50 24.93
CA TYR A 146 -4.97 12.97 25.53
C TYR A 146 -5.16 13.37 27.01
N THR A 147 -4.09 13.76 27.71
CA THR A 147 -4.13 14.20 29.12
C THR A 147 -4.03 15.73 29.31
N GLY A 148 -4.23 16.51 28.24
CA GLY A 148 -4.26 17.98 28.25
C GLY A 148 -5.62 18.53 27.86
#